data_AF-A0A7H9AVP7-F1
#
_entry.id   AF-A0A7H9AVP7-F1
#
_cell.length_a   1.000
_cell.length_b   1.000
_cell.length_c   1.000
_cell.angle_alpha   90.00
_cell.angle_beta   90.00
_cell.angle_gamma   90.00
#
_symmetry.space_group_name_H-M   'P 1'
#
loop_
_entity.id
_entity.type
_entity.pdbx_description
1 polymer ?
#
loop_
_entity_poly.entity_id
_entity_poly.type
_entity_poly.pdbx_seq_one_letter_code
_entity_poly.pdbx_strand_id
1 'polypeptide(L)'
;MYHHHHTFQGRRLTDQERARVLEFQESIHYSPRYSDDTHEYRHVMLPKAMLKVIPSDYFNSETGTLRILTEDEWRGIGVTQSLGWEHYECHAPEPHILLFKRPLNYEAELRAAAATQQLQQQQQQHQHQEEAGVRAPH
;
A
#
# COMPACT_ATOMS: atom_id res chain seq x y z
N MET A 1 -10.49 -10.08 20.86
CA MET A 1 -9.78 -9.10 20.00
C MET A 1 -9.90 -9.56 18.57
N TYR A 2 -10.74 -8.92 17.75
CA TYR A 2 -10.89 -9.26 16.34
C TYR A 2 -9.68 -8.71 15.58
N HIS A 3 -8.80 -9.60 15.14
CA HIS A 3 -7.76 -9.21 14.19
C HIS A 3 -8.45 -9.01 12.84
N HIS A 4 -8.40 -7.80 12.29
CA HIS A 4 -8.72 -7.61 10.87
C HIS A 4 -7.66 -8.38 10.08
N HIS A 5 -8.07 -9.49 9.47
CA HIS A 5 -7.21 -10.27 8.59
C HIS A 5 -7.06 -9.52 7.27
N HIS A 6 -5.91 -8.89 7.06
CA HIS A 6 -5.52 -8.38 5.75
C HIS A 6 -5.14 -9.55 4.85
N THR A 7 -5.88 -9.73 3.76
CA THR A 7 -5.57 -10.74 2.74
C THR A 7 -4.61 -10.14 1.73
N PHE A 8 -3.44 -10.76 1.58
CA PHE A 8 -2.43 -10.33 0.62
C PHE A 8 -2.98 -10.33 -0.81
N GLN A 9 -2.83 -9.22 -1.52
CA GLN A 9 -3.22 -9.06 -2.92
C GLN A 9 -2.02 -9.19 -3.85
N GLY A 10 -2.12 -10.06 -4.87
CA GLY A 10 -1.04 -10.30 -5.83
C GLY A 10 -0.14 -11.47 -5.45
N ARG A 11 1.04 -11.54 -6.08
CA ARG A 11 1.98 -12.65 -5.90
C ARG A 11 2.94 -12.37 -4.74
N ARG A 12 2.79 -13.12 -3.67
CA ARG A 12 3.63 -13.02 -2.47
C ARG A 12 5.06 -13.52 -2.74
N LEU A 13 6.06 -12.83 -2.21
CA LEU A 13 7.44 -13.34 -2.17
C LEU A 13 7.54 -14.54 -1.23
N THR A 14 8.31 -15.55 -1.64
CA THR A 14 8.80 -16.59 -0.71
C THR A 14 9.78 -15.99 0.29
N ASP A 15 10.04 -16.69 1.40
CA ASP A 15 10.97 -16.21 2.42
C ASP A 15 12.39 -15.99 1.86
N GLN A 16 12.82 -16.83 0.92
CA GLN A 16 14.13 -16.71 0.29
C GLN A 16 14.21 -15.52 -0.67
N GLU A 17 13.18 -15.29 -1.48
CA GLU A 17 13.11 -14.11 -2.35
C GLU A 17 13.05 -12.82 -1.53
N ARG A 18 12.22 -12.81 -0.48
CA ARG A 18 12.12 -11.69 0.44
C ARG A 18 13.46 -11.34 1.07
N ALA A 19 14.19 -12.34 1.57
CA ALA A 19 15.50 -12.11 2.18
C ALA A 19 16.49 -11.46 1.20
N ARG A 20 16.54 -11.92 -0.06
CA ARG A 20 17.42 -11.36 -1.09
C ARG A 20 17.06 -9.93 -1.48
N VAL A 21 15.76 -9.65 -1.61
CA VAL A 21 15.29 -8.33 -2.02
C VAL A 21 15.47 -7.29 -0.91
N LEU A 22 15.23 -7.66 0.35
CA LEU A 22 15.36 -6.76 1.50
C LEU A 22 16.80 -6.37 1.83
N GLU A 23 17.81 -7.10 1.33
CA GLU A 23 19.22 -6.70 1.41
C GLU A 23 19.46 -5.29 0.82
N PHE A 24 18.63 -4.89 -0.15
CA PHE A 24 18.74 -3.59 -0.83
C PHE A 24 17.87 -2.49 -0.22
N GLN A 25 17.09 -2.79 0.84
CA GLN A 25 16.04 -1.89 1.34
C GLN A 25 16.57 -0.49 1.71
N GLU A 26 17.72 -0.42 2.38
CA GLU A 26 18.32 0.86 2.80
C GLU A 26 18.89 1.67 1.63
N SER A 27 19.12 1.04 0.48
CA SER A 27 19.62 1.68 -0.73
C SER A 27 18.51 2.17 -1.67
N ILE A 28 17.25 1.94 -1.32
CA ILE A 28 16.10 2.44 -2.09
C ILE A 28 16.00 3.95 -1.92
N HIS A 29 16.01 4.68 -3.03
CA HIS A 29 15.92 6.14 -3.02
C HIS A 29 14.51 6.62 -3.31
N TYR A 30 14.03 7.59 -2.52
CA TYR A 30 12.71 8.19 -2.64
C TYR A 30 12.85 9.65 -3.05
N SER A 31 12.29 10.01 -4.21
CA SER A 31 12.28 11.41 -4.65
C SER A 31 11.40 12.30 -3.76
N PRO A 32 11.63 13.63 -3.77
CA PRO A 32 10.66 14.59 -3.25
C PRO A 32 9.28 14.42 -3.92
N ARG A 33 8.23 14.81 -3.20
CA ARG A 33 6.85 14.77 -3.70
C ARG A 33 6.58 16.02 -4.53
N TYR A 34 5.84 15.87 -5.61
CA TYR A 34 5.36 16.96 -6.48
C TYR A 34 3.89 16.72 -6.80
N SER A 35 3.13 17.76 -7.12
CA SER A 35 1.68 17.64 -7.31
C SER A 35 1.19 18.43 -8.51
N ASP A 36 0.07 17.98 -9.08
CA ASP A 36 -0.79 18.79 -9.93
C ASP A 36 -2.08 19.17 -9.17
N ASP A 37 -3.14 19.54 -9.89
CA ASP A 37 -4.42 19.94 -9.28
C ASP A 37 -5.20 18.79 -8.63
N THR A 38 -4.82 17.53 -8.91
CA THR A 38 -5.62 16.34 -8.58
C THR A 38 -4.82 15.29 -7.79
N HIS A 39 -3.52 15.15 -8.06
CA HIS A 39 -2.69 14.10 -7.51
C HIS A 39 -1.35 14.63 -6.99
N GLU A 40 -0.83 13.94 -5.97
CA GLU A 40 0.55 13.97 -5.53
C GLU A 40 1.30 12.81 -6.21
N TYR A 41 2.55 13.04 -6.59
CA TYR A 41 3.41 12.13 -7.32
C TYR A 41 4.76 12.01 -6.64
N ARG A 42 5.36 10.83 -6.81
CA ARG A 42 6.79 10.63 -6.56
C ARG A 42 7.29 9.45 -7.38
N HIS A 43 8.59 9.38 -7.59
CA HIS A 43 9.25 8.17 -8.05
C HIS A 43 10.13 7.55 -6.97
N VAL A 44 10.26 6.23 -7.03
CA VAL A 44 11.16 5.42 -6.21
C VAL A 44 12.20 4.81 -7.13
N MET A 45 13.48 4.98 -6.80
CA MET A 45 14.58 4.40 -7.55
C MET A 45 15.14 3.20 -6.79
N LEU A 46 15.05 2.03 -7.40
CA LEU A 46 15.66 0.81 -6.90
C LEU A 46 17.15 0.77 -7.27
N PRO A 47 18.02 0.20 -6.43
CA PRO A 47 19.39 -0.13 -6.85
C PRO A 47 19.37 -1.05 -8.06
N LYS A 48 20.14 -0.77 -9.11
CA LYS A 48 20.17 -1.61 -10.33
C LYS A 48 20.52 -3.08 -10.05
N ALA A 49 21.29 -3.35 -8.99
CA ALA A 49 21.61 -4.71 -8.55
C ALA A 49 20.37 -5.45 -7.99
N MET A 50 19.45 -4.73 -7.36
CA MET A 50 18.20 -5.26 -6.82
C MET A 50 17.31 -5.85 -7.93
N LEU A 51 17.32 -5.26 -9.13
CA LEU A 51 16.54 -5.79 -10.26
C LEU A 51 16.86 -7.25 -10.61
N LYS A 52 18.08 -7.71 -10.31
CA LYS A 52 18.51 -9.08 -10.60
C LYS A 52 17.97 -10.11 -9.61
N VAL A 53 17.50 -9.67 -8.44
CA VAL A 53 16.97 -10.55 -7.39
C VAL A 53 15.46 -10.47 -7.25
N ILE A 54 14.80 -9.52 -7.93
CA ILE A 54 13.35 -9.47 -8.03
C ILE A 54 12.87 -10.65 -8.89
N PRO A 55 11.80 -11.36 -8.49
CA PRO A 55 11.25 -12.48 -9.28
C PRO A 55 10.88 -12.07 -10.70
N SER A 56 11.12 -12.96 -11.67
CA SER A 56 10.88 -12.66 -13.10
C SER A 56 9.40 -12.35 -13.41
N ASP A 57 8.47 -12.91 -12.64
CA ASP A 57 7.02 -12.68 -12.78
C ASP A 57 6.56 -11.30 -12.25
N TYR A 58 7.47 -10.51 -11.68
CA TYR A 58 7.25 -9.09 -11.40
C TYR A 58 7.64 -8.20 -12.58
N PHE A 59 8.21 -8.76 -13.65
CA PHE A 59 8.60 -8.01 -14.84
C PHE A 59 7.59 -8.24 -15.98
N ASN A 60 7.41 -7.20 -16.78
CA ASN A 60 6.79 -7.30 -18.08
C ASN A 60 7.84 -7.81 -19.09
N SER A 61 7.55 -8.94 -19.74
CA SER A 61 8.47 -9.60 -20.67
C SER A 61 8.73 -8.80 -21.96
N GLU A 62 7.84 -7.89 -22.34
CA GLU A 62 7.94 -7.10 -23.56
C GLU A 62 8.81 -5.86 -23.37
N THR A 63 8.65 -5.18 -22.23
CA THR A 63 9.32 -3.90 -21.94
C THR A 63 10.58 -4.06 -21.09
N GLY A 64 10.70 -5.17 -20.34
CA GLY A 64 11.75 -5.34 -19.33
C GLY A 64 11.59 -4.46 -18.09
N THR A 65 10.48 -3.73 -17.98
CA THR A 65 10.09 -2.95 -16.79
C THR A 65 9.39 -3.84 -15.79
N LEU A 66 9.28 -3.39 -14.53
CA LEU A 66 8.37 -4.03 -13.59
C LEU A 66 6.93 -3.84 -14.06
N ARG A 67 6.11 -4.89 -14.01
CA ARG A 67 4.67 -4.76 -14.23
C ARG A 67 4.05 -3.88 -13.14
N ILE A 68 2.79 -3.51 -13.32
CA ILE A 68 2.00 -2.90 -12.23
C ILE A 68 2.02 -3.84 -11.02
N LEU A 69 2.36 -3.26 -9.87
CA LEU A 69 2.52 -3.96 -8.59
C LEU A 69 1.42 -3.48 -7.66
N THR A 70 0.76 -4.41 -6.97
CA THR A 70 -0.19 -4.08 -5.90
C THR A 70 0.55 -3.45 -4.71
N GLU A 71 -0.20 -2.82 -3.79
CA GLU A 71 0.38 -2.30 -2.54
C GLU A 71 1.17 -3.35 -1.76
N ASP A 72 0.62 -4.56 -1.67
CA ASP A 72 1.26 -5.68 -1.00
C ASP A 72 2.55 -6.15 -1.70
N GLU A 73 2.59 -6.12 -3.02
CA GLU A 73 3.77 -6.52 -3.81
C GLU A 73 4.91 -5.49 -3.71
N TRP A 74 4.63 -4.20 -3.91
CA TRP A 74 5.69 -3.19 -3.82
C TRP A 74 6.18 -3.01 -2.38
N ARG A 75 5.30 -3.15 -1.37
CA ARG A 75 5.73 -3.23 0.04
C ARG A 75 6.54 -4.49 0.30
N GLY A 76 6.17 -5.60 -0.35
CA GLY A 76 6.87 -6.88 -0.26
C GLY A 76 8.34 -6.80 -0.70
N ILE A 77 8.65 -5.99 -1.71
CA ILE A 77 10.03 -5.76 -2.17
C ILE A 77 10.79 -4.71 -1.34
N GLY A 78 10.22 -4.22 -0.23
CA GLY A 78 10.89 -3.30 0.69
C GLY A 78 10.64 -1.81 0.43
N VAL A 79 9.89 -1.45 -0.62
CA VAL A 79 9.48 -0.06 -0.83
C VAL A 79 8.56 0.36 0.31
N THR A 80 8.95 1.41 1.03
CA THR A 80 8.26 1.87 2.25
C THR A 80 7.87 3.33 2.09
N GLN A 81 6.57 3.57 2.05
CA GLN A 81 5.97 4.91 1.99
C GLN A 81 4.64 4.93 2.75
N SER A 82 4.06 6.13 2.90
CA SER A 82 2.76 6.33 3.53
C SER A 82 1.63 5.59 2.79
N LEU A 83 0.42 5.63 3.33
CA LEU A 83 -0.74 5.00 2.71
C LEU A 83 -1.21 5.79 1.48
N GLY A 84 -1.88 5.07 0.56
CA GLY A 84 -2.59 5.66 -0.59
C GLY A 84 -1.78 5.83 -1.86
N TRP A 85 -0.52 5.38 -1.89
CA TRP A 85 0.30 5.44 -3.09
C TRP A 85 -0.03 4.29 -4.04
N GLU A 86 -0.37 4.63 -5.27
CA GLU A 86 -0.67 3.72 -6.36
C GLU A 86 0.54 3.65 -7.31
N HIS A 87 1.05 2.44 -7.56
CA HIS A 87 2.06 2.21 -8.59
C HIS A 87 1.39 2.34 -9.97
N TYR A 88 1.95 3.16 -10.85
CA TYR A 88 1.49 3.30 -12.22
C TYR A 88 2.65 3.20 -13.21
N GLU A 89 2.35 2.73 -14.41
CA GLU A 89 3.32 2.65 -15.51
C GLU A 89 3.09 3.84 -16.46
N CYS A 90 4.18 4.42 -16.94
CA CYS A 90 4.19 5.33 -18.07
C CYS A 90 5.00 4.68 -19.18
N HIS A 91 4.77 5.04 -20.44
CA HIS A 91 5.54 4.47 -21.54
C HIS A 91 6.99 4.99 -21.46
N ALA A 92 7.96 4.08 -21.30
CA ALA A 92 9.43 4.29 -21.36
C ALA A 92 10.24 4.82 -20.13
N PRO A 93 9.95 4.46 -18.86
CA PRO A 93 10.90 4.66 -17.77
C PRO A 93 12.01 3.60 -17.77
N GLU A 94 13.15 3.95 -17.16
CA GLU A 94 14.19 2.98 -16.81
C GLU A 94 13.64 1.89 -15.86
N PRO A 95 14.00 0.60 -16.02
CA PRO A 95 13.42 -0.51 -15.23
C PRO A 95 13.55 -0.41 -13.70
N HIS A 96 14.48 0.43 -13.23
CA HIS A 96 14.75 0.65 -11.81
C HIS A 96 13.99 1.85 -11.23
N ILE A 97 13.13 2.50 -12.00
CA ILE A 97 12.34 3.66 -11.57
C ILE A 97 10.87 3.25 -11.52
N LEU A 98 10.27 3.27 -10.33
CA LEU A 98 8.83 3.05 -10.12
C LEU A 98 8.15 4.39 -9.92
N LEU A 99 7.01 4.59 -10.57
CA LEU A 99 6.23 5.83 -10.48
C LEU A 99 5.01 5.61 -9.58
N PHE A 100 4.79 6.54 -8.65
CA PHE A 100 3.67 6.48 -7.72
C PHE A 100 2.85 7.76 -7.77
N LYS A 101 1.54 7.61 -7.67
CA LYS A 101 0.58 8.71 -7.54
C LYS A 101 -0.37 8.48 -6.36
N ARG A 102 -0.90 9.54 -5.77
CA ARG A 102 -1.89 9.49 -4.69
C ARG A 102 -2.85 10.67 -4.81
N PRO A 103 -4.17 10.51 -4.64
CA PRO A 103 -5.11 11.65 -4.63
C PRO A 103 -4.76 12.67 -3.54
N LEU A 104 -4.82 13.97 -3.83
CA LEU A 104 -4.49 15.02 -2.85
C LEU A 104 -5.39 15.01 -1.62
N ASN A 105 -6.65 14.61 -1.78
CA ASN A 105 -7.66 14.52 -0.73
C ASN A 105 -7.60 13.22 0.07
N TYR A 106 -6.66 12.30 -0.23
CA TYR A 106 -6.59 10.97 0.39
C TYR A 106 -6.53 11.02 1.93
N GLU A 107 -5.70 11.91 2.50
CA GLU A 107 -5.56 12.02 3.96
C GLU A 107 -6.79 12.63 4.63
N ALA A 108 -7.55 13.47 3.91
CA ALA A 108 -8.81 13.99 4.41
C ALA A 108 -9.91 12.91 4.40
N GLU A 109 -10.00 12.16 3.31
CA GLU A 109 -10.94 11.03 3.17
C GLU A 109 -10.68 9.95 4.21
N LEU A 110 -9.41 9.59 4.45
CA LEU A 110 -9.04 8.59 5.44
C LEU A 110 -9.46 9.01 6.86
N ARG A 111 -9.27 10.29 7.21
CA ARG A 111 -9.73 10.83 8.50
C ARG A 111 -11.26 10.84 8.62
N ALA A 112 -11.96 11.22 7.56
CA ALA A 112 -13.43 11.22 7.53
C ALA A 112 -14.00 9.80 7.68
N ALA A 113 -13.39 8.81 7.02
CA ALA A 113 -13.77 7.41 7.15
C ALA A 113 -13.56 6.91 8.59
N ALA A 114 -12.41 7.20 9.19
CA ALA A 114 -12.11 6.82 10.57
C ALA A 114 -13.10 7.44 11.57
N ALA A 115 -13.43 8.73 11.42
CA ALA A 115 -14.41 9.41 12.27
C ALA A 115 -15.82 8.81 12.13
N THR A 116 -16.22 8.49 10.89
CA THR A 116 -17.53 7.86 10.61
C THR A 116 -17.63 6.48 11.26
N GLN A 117 -16.58 5.67 11.17
CA GLN A 117 -16.53 4.36 11.82
C GLN A 117 -16.62 4.47 13.35
N GLN A 118 -15.92 5.45 13.95
CA GLN A 118 -16.00 5.69 15.40
C GLN A 118 -17.41 6.08 15.85
N LEU A 119 -18.08 6.96 15.10
CA LEU A 119 -19.46 7.37 15.40
C LEU A 119 -20.45 6.20 15.30
N GLN A 120 -20.32 5.36 14.28
CA GLN A 120 -21.15 4.16 14.14
C GLN A 120 -20.94 3.18 15.30
N GLN A 121 -19.69 2.99 15.72
CA GLN A 121 -19.36 2.09 16.83
C GLN A 121 -19.92 2.60 18.18
N GLN A 122 -19.89 3.92 18.42
CA GLN A 122 -20.52 4.54 19.60
C GLN A 122 -22.04 4.37 19.58
N GLN A 123 -22.70 4.59 18.45
CA GLN A 123 -24.15 4.41 18.32
C GLN A 123 -24.58 2.96 18.58
N GLN A 124 -23.84 1.98 18.03
CA GLN A 124 -24.10 0.56 18.28
C GLN A 124 -23.91 0.17 19.75
N GLN A 125 -22.90 0.75 20.43
CA GLN A 125 -22.69 0.52 21.86
C GLN A 125 -23.83 1.09 22.71
N HIS A 126 -24.29 2.31 22.40
CA HIS A 126 -25.44 2.91 23.08
C HIS A 126 -26.71 2.06 22.89
N GLN A 127 -27.02 1.65 21.65
CA GLN A 127 -28.18 0.78 21.37
C GLN A 127 -28.10 -0.57 22.09
N HIS A 128 -26.92 -1.21 22.12
CA HIS A 128 -26.74 -2.48 22.83
C HIS A 128 -26.92 -2.34 24.35
N GLN A 129 -26.50 -1.21 24.94
CA GLN A 129 -26.74 -0.92 26.36
C GLN A 129 -28.23 -0.70 26.67
N GLU A 130 -28.96 -0.02 25.80
CA GLU A 130 -30.40 0.19 25.96
C GLU A 130 -31.18 -1.12 25.84
N GLU A 131 -30.87 -1.98 24.86
CA GLU A 131 -31.53 -3.29 24.71
C GLU A 131 -31.21 -4.26 25.86
N ALA A 132 -29.98 -4.26 26.38
CA ALA A 132 -29.58 -5.09 27.52
C ALA A 132 -30.27 -4.67 28.83
N GLY A 133 -30.59 -3.38 29.00
CA GLY A 133 -31.27 -2.85 30.18
C GLY A 133 -32.78 -3.17 30.24
N VAL A 134 -33.43 -3.46 29.11
CA VAL A 134 -34.87 -3.73 29.03
C VAL A 134 -35.23 -5.22 29.24
N ARG A 135 -34.24 -6.12 29.22
CA ARG A 135 -34.44 -7.59 29.23
C ARG A 135 -34.31 -8.27 30.60
N ALA A 136 -34.23 -7.53 31.70
CA ALA A 136 -34.22 -8.12 33.05
C ALA A 136 -35.60 -8.72 33.37
N PRO A 137 -35.73 -10.05 33.57
CA PRO A 137 -37.01 -10.67 33.90
C PRO A 137 -37.39 -10.38 35.36
N HIS A 138 -38.67 -10.04 35.57
CA HIS A 138 -39.34 -10.08 36.87
C HIS A 138 -39.58 -11.52 37.32
#